data_AF-A0A7W0QCH3-F1
#
_entry.id   AF-A0A7W0QCH3-F1
#
_cell.length_a   1.000
_cell.length_b   1.000
_cell.length_c   1.000
_cell.angle_alpha   90.00
_cell.angle_beta   90.00
_cell.angle_gamma   90.00
#
_symmetry.space_group_name_H-M   'P 1'
#
loop_
_entity.id
_entity.type
_entity.pdbx_description
1 polymer ?
#
loop_
_entity_poly.entity_id
_entity_poly.type
_entity_poly.pdbx_seq_one_letter_code
_entity_poly.pdbx_strand_id
1 'polypeptide(L)'
;MDGVTGILIKLGARLVIFGLVFWLVARRNPKVILSNKWATPLIAFVFAALNTGLYWALTPILNLATLGALGFAMPFVVNMVLLLVTVRIFQSKKWLVIQGITTTLWMALILTAAHGALWFGLDYLPKHL
;
A
#
# COMPACT_ATOMS: atom_id res chain seq x y z
N MET A 1 16.31 5.51 -15.03
CA MET A 1 16.58 4.08 -14.75
C MET A 1 15.61 3.28 -15.59
N ASP A 2 15.86 3.21 -16.89
CA ASP A 2 14.80 2.92 -17.86
C ASP A 2 15.02 1.52 -18.40
N GLY A 3 14.35 0.55 -17.75
CA GLY A 3 14.46 -0.88 -18.05
C GLY A 3 13.83 -1.73 -16.95
N VAL A 4 13.71 -3.04 -17.22
CA VAL A 4 13.11 -4.03 -16.30
C VAL A 4 13.75 -3.96 -14.90
N THR A 5 15.07 -3.73 -14.83
CA THR A 5 15.81 -3.59 -13.57
C THR A 5 15.35 -2.40 -12.72
N GLY A 6 15.09 -1.24 -13.34
CA GLY A 6 14.60 -0.05 -12.62
C GLY A 6 13.19 -0.25 -12.08
N ILE A 7 12.35 -0.93 -12.87
CA ILE A 7 11.00 -1.34 -12.46
C ILE A 7 11.07 -2.26 -11.24
N LEU A 8 11.92 -3.30 -11.27
CA LEU A 8 12.10 -4.25 -10.19
C LEU A 8 12.63 -3.60 -8.90
N ILE A 9 13.56 -2.65 -9.00
CA ILE A 9 14.08 -1.92 -7.84
C ILE A 9 13.00 -1.06 -7.19
N LYS A 10 12.23 -0.30 -8.00
CA LYS A 10 11.11 0.50 -7.49
C LYS A 10 10.04 -0.38 -6.84
N LEU A 11 9.76 -1.53 -7.45
CA LEU A 11 8.88 -2.57 -6.91
C LEU A 11 9.37 -3.07 -5.55
N GLY A 12 10.63 -3.49 -5.46
CA GLY A 12 11.25 -3.99 -4.24
C GLY A 12 11.24 -2.95 -3.12
N ALA A 13 11.59 -1.70 -3.43
CA ALA A 13 11.57 -0.60 -2.47
C ALA A 13 10.15 -0.33 -1.93
N ARG A 14 9.14 -0.31 -2.82
CA ARG A 14 7.72 -0.21 -2.43
C ARG A 14 7.32 -1.39 -1.53
N LEU A 15 7.72 -2.61 -1.89
CA LEU A 15 7.47 -3.84 -1.11
C LEU A 15 7.97 -3.72 0.32
N VAL A 16 9.24 -3.33 0.48
CA VAL A 16 9.89 -3.19 1.77
C VAL A 16 9.26 -2.05 2.58
N ILE A 17 9.06 -0.88 1.99
CA ILE A 17 8.56 0.30 2.71
C ILE A 17 7.09 0.13 3.11
N PHE A 18 6.20 -0.30 2.21
CA PHE A 18 4.81 -0.55 2.58
C PHE A 18 4.68 -1.67 3.62
N GLY A 19 5.48 -2.73 3.48
CA GLY A 19 5.51 -3.82 4.44
C GLY A 19 5.94 -3.37 5.84
N LEU A 20 7.01 -2.58 5.93
CA LEU A 20 7.51 -2.02 7.18
C LEU A 20 6.50 -1.07 7.81
N VAL A 21 5.95 -0.14 7.03
CA VAL A 21 4.95 0.83 7.51
C VAL A 21 3.72 0.08 8.03
N PHE A 22 3.18 -0.87 7.26
CA PHE A 22 2.05 -1.69 7.71
C PHE A 22 2.36 -2.42 9.02
N TRP A 23 3.52 -3.08 9.12
CA TRP A 23 3.92 -3.82 10.31
C TRP A 23 4.04 -2.93 11.55
N LEU A 24 4.73 -1.80 11.43
CA LEU A 24 4.92 -0.85 12.52
C LEU A 24 3.58 -0.34 13.04
N VAL A 25 2.68 0.03 12.12
CA VAL A 25 1.37 0.57 12.44
C VAL A 25 0.47 -0.50 13.06
N ALA A 26 0.47 -1.71 12.50
CA ALA A 26 -0.28 -2.85 13.03
C ALA A 26 0.19 -3.21 14.45
N ARG A 27 1.50 -3.19 14.72
CA ARG A 27 2.06 -3.44 16.06
C ARG A 27 1.72 -2.37 17.08
N ARG A 28 1.59 -1.12 16.66
CA ARG A 28 1.29 0.03 17.54
C ARG A 28 -0.21 0.16 17.87
N ASN A 29 -1.09 -0.48 17.10
CA ASN A 29 -2.53 -0.34 17.26
C ASN A 29 -3.14 -1.62 17.90
N PRO A 30 -3.69 -1.55 19.12
CA PRO A 30 -4.28 -2.72 19.79
C PRO A 30 -5.54 -3.26 19.10
N LYS A 31 -6.16 -2.44 18.23
CA LYS A 31 -7.32 -2.81 17.40
C LYS A 31 -6.94 -3.63 16.16
N VAL A 32 -5.65 -3.86 15.91
CA VAL A 32 -5.16 -4.71 14.82
C VAL A 32 -4.64 -6.01 15.43
N ILE A 33 -5.41 -7.08 15.25
CA ILE A 33 -5.06 -8.40 15.78
C ILE A 33 -4.32 -9.19 14.70
N LEU A 34 -3.07 -9.54 15.02
CA LEU A 34 -2.23 -10.43 14.23
C LEU A 34 -2.05 -11.74 15.02
N SER A 35 -2.86 -12.75 14.70
CA SER A 35 -2.84 -14.03 15.42
C SER A 35 -1.61 -14.89 15.10
N ASN A 36 -0.97 -14.65 13.96
CA ASN A 36 0.22 -15.39 13.51
C ASN A 36 1.38 -14.43 13.20
N LYS A 37 2.51 -14.63 13.88
CA LYS A 37 3.75 -13.87 13.68
C LYS A 37 4.32 -13.96 12.25
N TRP A 38 4.05 -15.06 11.54
CA TRP A 38 4.42 -15.24 10.13
C TRP A 38 3.40 -14.66 9.16
N ALA A 39 2.20 -14.32 9.63
CA ALA A 39 1.21 -13.67 8.76
C ALA A 39 1.65 -12.26 8.40
N THR A 40 2.41 -11.55 9.24
CA THR A 40 2.81 -10.18 8.92
C THR A 40 3.67 -10.03 7.67
N PRO A 41 4.78 -10.76 7.48
CA PRO A 41 5.54 -10.68 6.24
C PRO A 41 4.72 -11.12 5.02
N LEU A 42 3.80 -12.09 5.18
CA LEU A 42 2.91 -12.52 4.10
C LEU A 42 1.84 -11.46 3.75
N ILE A 43 1.28 -10.79 4.75
CA ILE A 43 0.34 -9.67 4.58
C ILE A 43 1.04 -8.51 3.90
N ALA A 44 2.24 -8.16 4.34
CA ALA A 44 3.09 -7.15 3.71
C ALA A 44 3.36 -7.49 2.24
N PHE A 45 3.71 -8.75 1.97
CA PHE A 45 3.96 -9.24 0.62
C PHE A 45 2.73 -9.14 -0.28
N VAL A 46 1.58 -9.64 0.18
CA VAL A 46 0.32 -9.57 -0.57
C VAL A 46 -0.13 -8.12 -0.77
N PHE A 47 -0.06 -7.28 0.28
CA PHE A 47 -0.43 -5.87 0.17
C PHE A 47 0.43 -5.16 -0.87
N ALA A 48 1.74 -5.39 -0.88
CA ALA A 48 2.64 -4.76 -1.83
C ALA A 48 2.55 -5.33 -3.25
N ALA A 49 2.33 -6.64 -3.39
CA ALA A 49 2.05 -7.28 -4.68
C ALA A 49 0.75 -6.74 -5.28
N LEU A 50 -0.31 -6.64 -4.46
CA LEU A 50 -1.56 -6.00 -4.87
C LEU A 50 -1.33 -4.51 -5.16
N ASN A 51 -0.61 -3.76 -4.33
CA ASN A 51 -0.35 -2.34 -4.57
C ASN A 51 0.33 -2.11 -5.91
N THR A 52 1.32 -2.94 -6.25
CA THR A 52 2.01 -2.81 -7.53
C THR A 52 1.16 -3.29 -8.69
N GLY A 53 0.54 -4.47 -8.56
CA GLY A 53 -0.31 -5.04 -9.61
C GLY A 53 -1.52 -4.15 -9.93
N LEU A 54 -2.15 -3.59 -8.90
CA LEU A 54 -3.26 -2.65 -9.08
C LEU A 54 -2.77 -1.36 -9.71
N TYR A 55 -1.58 -0.84 -9.35
CA TYR A 55 -1.06 0.37 -9.99
C TYR A 55 -0.85 0.16 -11.49
N TRP A 56 -0.33 -1.01 -11.89
CA TRP A 56 -0.16 -1.36 -13.30
C TRP A 56 -1.51 -1.52 -14.01
N ALA A 57 -2.46 -2.23 -13.40
CA ALA A 57 -3.80 -2.43 -13.94
C ALA A 57 -4.62 -1.12 -13.98
N LEU A 58 -4.39 -0.22 -13.02
CA LEU A 58 -5.06 1.07 -12.92
C LEU A 58 -4.35 2.17 -13.70
N THR A 59 -3.14 1.97 -14.25
CA THR A 59 -2.45 3.00 -15.07
C THR A 59 -3.38 3.63 -16.13
N PRO A 60 -4.20 2.86 -16.88
CA PRO A 60 -5.15 3.42 -17.85
C PRO A 60 -6.24 4.27 -17.20
N ILE A 61 -6.72 3.86 -16.01
CA ILE A 61 -7.80 4.50 -15.26
C ILE A 61 -7.29 5.73 -14.50
N LEU A 62 -6.08 5.67 -13.96
CA LEU A 62 -5.38 6.78 -13.32
C LEU A 62 -5.05 7.89 -14.32
N ASN A 63 -4.71 7.52 -15.57
CA ASN A 63 -4.56 8.47 -16.67
C ASN A 63 -5.88 9.16 -17.09
N LEU A 64 -7.04 8.59 -16.74
CA LEU A 64 -8.35 9.25 -16.90
C LEU A 64 -8.71 10.10 -15.67
N ALA A 65 -8.24 9.70 -14.48
CA ALA A 65 -8.46 10.42 -13.22
C ALA A 65 -7.52 11.64 -13.00
N THR A 66 -6.57 11.89 -13.92
CA THR A 66 -5.71 13.09 -13.95
C THR A 66 -6.48 14.40 -14.20
N LEU A 67 -7.80 14.33 -14.42
CA LEU A 67 -8.70 15.49 -14.46
C LEU A 67 -8.91 16.08 -13.05
N GLY A 68 -7.88 16.72 -12.48
CA GLY A 68 -7.99 17.59 -11.31
C GLY A 68 -7.97 16.89 -9.93
N ALA A 69 -8.81 17.38 -8.99
CA ALA A 69 -8.79 17.04 -7.56
C ALA A 69 -8.91 15.54 -7.23
N LEU A 70 -9.44 14.73 -8.15
CA LEU A 70 -9.53 13.28 -8.00
C LEU A 70 -8.14 12.62 -7.97
N GLY A 71 -7.15 13.16 -8.69
CA GLY A 71 -5.77 12.63 -8.67
C GLY A 71 -5.11 12.69 -7.29
N PHE A 72 -5.48 13.66 -6.45
CA PHE A 72 -4.97 13.79 -5.08
C PHE A 72 -5.59 12.77 -4.12
N ALA A 73 -6.87 12.46 -4.26
CA ALA A 73 -7.58 11.50 -3.41
C ALA A 73 -7.39 10.04 -3.87
N MET A 74 -7.06 9.81 -5.14
CA MET A 74 -6.91 8.46 -5.71
C MET A 74 -5.92 7.56 -4.95
N PRO A 75 -4.72 8.02 -4.53
CA PRO A 75 -3.81 7.20 -3.74
C PRO A 75 -4.45 6.71 -2.43
N PHE A 76 -5.26 7.55 -1.79
CA PHE A 76 -6.00 7.17 -0.59
C PHE A 76 -7.05 6.10 -0.87
N VAL A 77 -7.87 6.32 -1.90
CA VAL A 77 -8.93 5.37 -2.30
C VAL A 77 -8.31 4.03 -2.68
N VAL A 78 -7.25 4.02 -3.48
CA VAL A 78 -6.55 2.80 -3.90
C VAL A 78 -5.97 2.05 -2.69
N ASN A 79 -5.26 2.74 -1.79
CA ASN A 79 -4.72 2.11 -0.59
C ASN A 79 -5.82 1.59 0.34
N MET A 80 -6.96 2.27 0.42
CA MET A 80 -8.10 1.82 1.20
C MET A 80 -8.70 0.53 0.61
N VAL A 81 -8.93 0.47 -0.70
CA VAL A 81 -9.41 -0.75 -1.37
C VAL A 81 -8.41 -1.90 -1.18
N LEU A 82 -7.12 -1.64 -1.35
CA LEU A 82 -6.07 -2.64 -1.15
C LEU A 82 -6.04 -3.18 0.28
N LEU A 83 -6.20 -2.29 1.26
CA LEU A 83 -6.27 -2.68 2.67
C LEU A 83 -7.50 -3.55 2.93
N LEU A 84 -8.66 -3.18 2.39
CA LEU A 84 -9.90 -3.95 2.52
C LEU A 84 -9.79 -5.33 1.87
N VAL A 85 -9.23 -5.43 0.66
CA VAL A 85 -8.98 -6.70 -0.03
C VAL A 85 -8.01 -7.57 0.77
N THR A 86 -6.92 -6.97 1.27
CA THR A 86 -5.93 -7.67 2.10
C THR A 86 -6.59 -8.20 3.37
N VAL A 87 -7.34 -7.37 4.10
CA VAL A 87 -8.12 -7.81 5.26
C VAL A 87 -9.05 -8.95 4.86
N ARG A 88 -9.78 -8.84 3.74
CA ARG A 88 -10.72 -9.87 3.31
C ARG A 88 -10.04 -11.22 3.03
N ILE A 89 -8.88 -11.21 2.37
CA ILE A 89 -8.08 -12.41 2.10
C ILE A 89 -7.67 -13.07 3.42
N PHE A 90 -7.13 -12.29 4.36
CA PHE A 90 -6.54 -12.80 5.61
C PHE A 90 -7.55 -13.01 6.75
N GLN A 91 -8.75 -12.44 6.65
CA GLN A 91 -9.84 -12.64 7.60
C GLN A 91 -10.34 -14.09 7.58
N SER A 92 -10.32 -14.74 6.41
CA SER A 92 -10.74 -16.15 6.25
C SER A 92 -9.98 -17.11 7.15
N LYS A 93 -8.69 -16.84 7.41
CA LYS A 93 -7.83 -17.62 8.31
C LYS A 93 -7.66 -16.98 9.69
N LYS A 94 -8.40 -15.91 10.00
CA LYS A 94 -8.25 -15.07 11.23
C LYS A 94 -6.82 -14.57 11.45
N TRP A 95 -6.03 -14.42 10.39
CA TRP A 95 -4.63 -14.01 10.46
C TRP A 95 -4.46 -12.50 10.61
N LEU A 96 -5.42 -11.74 10.09
CA LEU A 96 -5.52 -10.30 10.24
C LEU A 96 -6.97 -9.94 10.57
N VAL A 97 -7.17 -9.24 11.68
CA VAL A 97 -8.46 -8.63 12.02
C VAL A 97 -8.21 -7.18 12.39
N ILE A 98 -8.81 -6.25 11.63
CA ILE A 98 -8.81 -4.83 11.95
C ILE A 98 -10.18 -4.50 12.54
N GLN A 99 -10.20 -4.06 13.80
CA GLN A 99 -11.43 -3.72 14.49
C GLN A 99 -11.78 -2.24 14.28
N GLY A 100 -12.94 -2.01 13.65
CA GLY A 100 -13.55 -0.70 13.48
C GLY A 100 -13.10 0.06 12.23
N ILE A 101 -14.03 0.83 11.66
CA ILE A 101 -13.83 1.63 10.44
C ILE A 101 -12.72 2.67 10.67
N THR A 102 -12.66 3.29 11.84
CA THR A 102 -11.64 4.30 12.17
C THR A 102 -10.22 3.75 12.06
N THR A 103 -9.97 2.52 12.54
CA THR A 103 -8.64 1.89 12.47
C THR A 103 -8.26 1.61 11.01
N THR A 104 -9.20 1.12 10.22
CA THR A 104 -9.01 0.90 8.77
C THR A 104 -8.69 2.20 8.05
N LEU A 105 -9.44 3.28 8.31
CA LEU A 105 -9.19 4.61 7.74
C LEU A 105 -7.81 5.15 8.15
N TRP A 106 -7.45 5.03 9.42
CA TRP A 106 -6.15 5.47 9.93
C TRP A 106 -5.01 4.71 9.25
N MET A 107 -5.12 3.39 9.12
CA MET A 107 -4.12 2.58 8.41
C MET A 107 -4.01 2.97 6.94
N ALA A 108 -5.14 3.14 6.25
CA ALA A 108 -5.15 3.58 4.86
C ALA A 108 -4.48 4.96 4.69
N LEU A 109 -4.69 5.87 5.65
CA LEU A 109 -4.12 7.21 5.63
C LEU A 109 -2.59 7.18 5.80
N ILE A 110 -2.06 6.38 6.72
CA ILE A 110 -0.60 6.22 6.86
C ILE A 110 0.02 5.57 5.63
N LEU A 111 -0.61 4.52 5.10
CA LEU A 111 -0.14 3.86 3.88
C LEU A 111 -0.12 4.86 2.72
N THR A 112 -1.11 5.76 2.66
CA THR A 112 -1.14 6.84 1.67
C THR A 112 -0.03 7.86 1.88
N ALA A 113 0.27 8.25 3.13
CA ALA A 113 1.40 9.12 3.42
C ALA A 113 2.74 8.47 3.00
N ALA A 114 2.91 7.17 3.26
CA ALA A 114 4.08 6.41 2.82
C ALA A 114 4.17 6.32 1.30
N HIS A 115 3.02 6.16 0.62
CA HIS A 115 2.95 6.22 -0.84
C HIS A 115 3.41 7.59 -1.37
N GLY A 116 2.94 8.69 -0.77
CA GLY A 116 3.35 10.04 -1.14
C GLY A 116 4.86 10.25 -0.95
N ALA A 117 5.42 9.79 0.16
CA ALA A 117 6.86 9.85 0.42
C ALA A 117 7.67 9.03 -0.61
N LEU A 118 7.21 7.82 -0.95
CA LEU A 118 7.81 6.97 -1.97
C LEU A 118 7.75 7.61 -3.36
N TRP A 119 6.61 8.19 -3.72
CA TRP A 119 6.44 8.89 -4.98
C TRP A 119 7.41 10.07 -5.09
N PHE A 120 7.50 10.89 -4.04
CA PHE A 120 8.44 12.01 -4.01
C PHE A 120 9.91 11.54 -4.13
N GLY A 121 10.28 10.52 -3.35
CA GLY A 121 11.66 10.01 -3.29
C GLY A 121 12.12 9.18 -4.50
N LEU A 122 11.24 8.35 -5.08
CA LEU A 122 11.61 7.38 -6.12
C LEU A 122 11.09 7.73 -7.52
N ASP A 123 10.07 8.57 -7.62
CA ASP A 123 9.39 8.85 -8.90
C ASP A 123 9.45 10.32 -9.31
N TYR A 124 9.51 11.27 -8.37
CA TYR A 124 9.65 12.71 -8.64
C TYR A 124 11.11 13.13 -8.72
N LEU A 125 11.89 12.95 -7.64
CA LEU A 125 13.30 13.36 -7.59
C LEU A 125 14.18 12.77 -8.71
N PRO A 126 14.09 11.46 -9.08
CA PRO A 126 14.95 10.89 -10.11
C PRO A 126 14.63 11.34 -11.54
N LYS A 127 13.56 12.12 -11.75
CA LYS A 127 13.24 12.75 -13.05
C LYS A 127 13.78 14.18 -13.16
N HIS A 128 14.18 14.77 -12.03
CA HIS A 128 14.62 16.16 -11.92
C HIS A 128 16.12 16.30 -11.59
N LEU A 129 16.81 15.17 -11.45
CA LEU A 129 18.27 15.03 -11.37
C LEU A 129 18.78 14.41 -12.68
#